data_AF-A0A9E2D2A6-F1
#
_entry.id   AF-A0A9E2D2A6-F1
#
_cell.length_a   1.000
_cell.length_b   1.000
_cell.length_c   1.000
_cell.angle_alpha   90.00
_cell.angle_beta   90.00
_cell.angle_gamma   90.00
#
_symmetry.space_group_name_H-M   'P 1'
#
loop_
_entity.id
_entity.type
_entity.pdbx_description
1 polymer ?
#
loop_
_entity_poly.entity_id
_entity_poly.type
_entity_poly.pdbx_seq_one_letter_code
_entity_poly.pdbx_strand_id
1 'polypeptide(L)'
;MSPNKQTIPEFLIPFFWDYDEKTVEINKHAYLIMARIMERGSWEAMIWLRKVYTNEELVAFLHKKGAKILPPRELNYWALICGIPAETRRQWVQIAKEQKSVWSRRSAH
;
A
#
# COMPACT_ATOMS: atom_id res chain seq x y z
N MET A 1 16.17 -29.45 1.25
CA MET A 1 15.89 -28.39 2.23
C MET A 1 16.02 -27.06 1.54
N SER A 2 14.91 -26.44 1.15
CA SER A 2 14.92 -25.11 0.55
C SER A 2 14.66 -24.09 1.65
N PRO A 3 15.45 -23.01 1.77
CA PRO A 3 15.16 -21.98 2.77
C PRO A 3 13.79 -21.38 2.44
N ASN A 4 12.87 -21.47 3.40
CA ASN A 4 11.52 -20.93 3.30
C ASN A 4 11.64 -19.39 3.26
N LYS A 5 11.78 -18.80 2.06
CA LYS A 5 11.89 -17.36 1.82
C LYS A 5 10.54 -16.69 2.10
N GLN A 6 10.18 -16.55 3.37
CA GLN A 6 9.00 -15.79 3.80
C GLN A 6 9.31 -14.32 4.10
N THR A 7 10.58 -13.89 4.08
CA THR A 7 10.98 -12.51 4.38
C THR A 7 11.06 -11.64 3.13
N ILE A 8 10.94 -10.33 3.31
CA ILE A 8 11.12 -9.36 2.22
C ILE A 8 12.58 -9.34 1.71
N PRO A 9 12.80 -9.07 0.40
CA PRO A 9 14.14 -8.85 -0.14
C PRO A 9 14.87 -7.65 0.48
N GLU A 10 16.20 -7.70 0.47
CA GLU A 10 17.07 -6.67 1.07
C GLU A 10 16.82 -5.25 0.52
N PHE A 11 16.59 -5.12 -0.79
CA PHE A 11 16.33 -3.81 -1.39
C PHE A 11 15.03 -3.15 -0.91
N LEU A 12 14.14 -3.91 -0.26
CA LEU A 12 12.92 -3.37 0.36
C LEU A 12 13.11 -2.92 1.80
N ILE A 13 14.18 -3.36 2.49
CA ILE A 13 14.46 -3.01 3.89
C ILE A 13 14.36 -1.49 4.15
N PRO A 14 14.89 -0.59 3.29
CA PRO A 14 14.80 0.85 3.52
C PRO A 14 13.36 1.40 3.66
N PHE A 15 12.34 0.70 3.14
CA PHE A 15 10.93 1.11 3.28
C PHE A 15 10.32 0.77 4.65
N PHE A 16 11.03 0.02 5.50
CA PHE A 16 10.55 -0.49 6.80
C PHE A 16 11.47 -0.13 7.96
N TRP A 17 12.16 1.02 7.89
CA TRP A 17 13.11 1.47 8.93
C TRP A 17 12.52 1.57 10.36
N ASP A 18 11.19 1.61 10.49
CA ASP A 18 10.45 1.64 11.75
C ASP A 18 10.03 0.26 12.27
N TYR A 19 10.41 -0.83 11.58
CA TYR A 19 10.16 -2.21 11.96
C TYR A 19 11.48 -2.99 12.03
N ASP A 20 11.52 -4.07 12.83
CA ASP A 20 12.60 -5.04 12.72
C ASP A 20 12.45 -5.77 11.37
N GLU A 21 13.25 -5.38 10.38
CA GLU A 21 13.16 -5.86 9.00
C GLU A 21 13.30 -7.39 8.88
N LYS A 22 13.98 -8.03 9.85
CA LYS A 22 14.16 -9.48 9.90
C LYS A 22 12.88 -10.22 10.29
N THR A 23 11.87 -9.49 10.75
CA THR A 23 10.56 -10.03 11.16
C THR A 23 9.45 -9.78 10.14
N VAL A 24 9.71 -9.00 9.08
CA VAL A 24 8.70 -8.68 8.06
C VAL A 24 8.51 -9.86 7.11
N GLU A 25 7.59 -10.74 7.51
CA GLU A 25 7.13 -11.88 6.73
C GLU A 25 6.07 -11.47 5.67
N ILE A 26 6.30 -11.83 4.40
CA ILE A 26 5.50 -11.50 3.20
C ILE A 26 4.01 -11.78 3.39
N ASN A 27 3.66 -12.98 3.86
CA ASN A 27 2.25 -13.39 3.98
C ASN A 27 1.58 -12.80 5.23
N LYS A 28 2.28 -12.87 6.37
CA LYS A 28 1.75 -12.41 7.66
C LYS A 28 1.60 -10.89 7.73
N HIS A 29 2.45 -10.15 7.03
CA HIS A 29 2.49 -8.70 7.04
C HIS A 29 2.06 -8.08 5.69
N ALA A 30 1.28 -8.80 4.88
CA ALA A 30 0.86 -8.36 3.54
C ALA A 30 0.28 -6.94 3.53
N TYR A 31 -0.61 -6.61 4.48
CA TYR A 31 -1.19 -5.27 4.58
C TYR A 31 -0.15 -4.17 4.87
N LEU A 32 0.83 -4.45 5.73
CA LEU A 32 1.90 -3.51 6.04
C LEU A 32 2.77 -3.28 4.80
N ILE A 33 3.15 -4.36 4.12
CA ILE A 33 4.00 -4.32 2.93
C ILE A 33 3.31 -3.57 1.79
N MET A 34 2.04 -3.89 1.52
CA MET A 34 1.22 -3.17 0.53
C MET A 34 1.12 -1.69 0.89
N ALA A 35 0.83 -1.34 2.15
CA ALA A 35 0.75 0.06 2.57
C ALA A 35 2.05 0.83 2.30
N ARG A 36 3.20 0.27 2.72
CA ARG A 36 4.51 0.94 2.56
C ARG A 36 4.89 1.09 1.09
N ILE A 37 4.80 0.03 0.31
CA ILE A 37 5.21 0.07 -1.10
C ILE A 37 4.22 0.89 -1.93
N MET A 38 2.92 0.80 -1.65
CA MET A 38 1.94 1.60 -2.39
C MET A 38 2.06 3.09 -2.11
N GLU A 39 2.42 3.49 -0.88
CA GLU A 39 2.60 4.89 -0.50
C GLU A 39 3.87 5.52 -1.06
N ARG A 40 5.00 4.81 -1.01
CA ARG A 40 6.32 5.41 -1.27
C ARG A 40 7.35 4.49 -1.93
N GLY A 41 6.92 3.37 -2.50
CA GLY A 41 7.80 2.39 -3.12
C GLY A 41 8.52 2.93 -4.36
N SER A 42 9.75 2.48 -4.58
CA SER A 42 10.46 2.67 -5.85
C SER A 42 9.78 1.88 -6.97
N TRP A 43 10.14 2.17 -8.22
CA TRP A 43 9.67 1.40 -9.38
C TRP A 43 9.92 -0.11 -9.23
N GLU A 44 11.10 -0.49 -8.76
CA GLU A 44 11.48 -1.88 -8.51
C GLU A 44 10.60 -2.51 -7.42
N ALA A 45 10.31 -1.77 -6.35
CA ALA A 45 9.41 -2.22 -5.29
C ALA A 45 7.97 -2.41 -5.81
N MET A 46 7.49 -1.51 -6.68
CA MET A 46 6.19 -1.64 -7.31
C MET A 46 6.09 -2.90 -8.18
N ILE A 47 7.11 -3.18 -9.00
CA ILE A 47 7.18 -4.40 -9.81
C ILE A 47 7.16 -5.64 -8.92
N TRP A 48 7.95 -5.63 -7.84
CA TRP A 48 8.00 -6.73 -6.89
C TRP A 48 6.63 -6.97 -6.25
N LEU A 49 5.96 -5.90 -5.80
CA LEU A 49 4.65 -6.00 -5.14
C LEU A 49 3.62 -6.71 -6.04
N ARG A 50 3.58 -6.35 -7.33
CA ARG A 50 2.67 -6.96 -8.32
C ARG A 50 3.02 -8.40 -8.71
N LYS A 51 4.26 -8.83 -8.46
CA LYS A 51 4.69 -10.22 -8.67
C LYS A 51 4.39 -11.10 -7.46
N VAL A 52 4.41 -10.51 -6.26
CA VAL A 52 4.26 -11.25 -5.00
C VAL A 52 2.81 -11.38 -4.56
N TYR A 53 2.01 -10.34 -4.76
CA TYR A 53 0.59 -10.34 -4.39
C TYR A 53 -0.29 -10.38 -5.63
N THR A 54 -1.38 -11.14 -5.55
CA THR A 54 -2.34 -11.23 -6.65
C THR A 54 -3.11 -9.92 -6.80
N ASN A 55 -3.70 -9.71 -7.98
CA ASN A 55 -4.51 -8.52 -8.21
C ASN A 55 -5.69 -8.45 -7.21
N GLU A 56 -6.29 -9.59 -6.87
CA GLU A 56 -7.38 -9.70 -5.91
C GLU A 56 -6.96 -9.24 -4.51
N GLU A 57 -5.75 -9.60 -4.07
CA GLU A 57 -5.21 -9.16 -2.78
C GLU A 57 -4.96 -7.66 -2.75
N LEU A 58 -4.41 -7.10 -3.83
CA LEU A 58 -4.19 -5.65 -3.97
C LEU A 58 -5.54 -4.90 -3.97
N VAL A 59 -6.52 -5.39 -4.72
CA VAL A 59 -7.89 -4.85 -4.74
C VAL A 59 -8.52 -4.90 -3.36
N ALA A 60 -8.43 -6.04 -2.66
CA ALA A 60 -8.97 -6.20 -1.31
C ALA A 60 -8.35 -5.22 -0.32
N PHE A 61 -7.04 -4.98 -0.42
CA PHE A 61 -6.35 -3.96 0.36
C PHE A 61 -6.87 -2.54 0.06
N LEU A 62 -6.98 -2.18 -1.22
CA LEU A 62 -7.46 -0.86 -1.64
C LEU A 62 -8.90 -0.60 -1.16
N HIS A 63 -9.80 -1.58 -1.27
CA HIS A 63 -11.16 -1.49 -0.76
C HIS A 63 -11.21 -1.30 0.77
N LYS A 64 -10.43 -2.08 1.52
CA LYS A 64 -10.50 -2.08 2.99
C LYS A 64 -9.80 -0.89 3.63
N LYS A 65 -8.68 -0.45 3.05
CA LYS A 65 -7.75 0.49 3.70
C LYS A 65 -7.34 1.65 2.80
N GLY A 66 -7.33 1.48 1.48
CA GLY A 66 -6.75 2.43 0.52
C GLY A 66 -7.12 3.89 0.78
N ALA A 67 -8.42 4.22 0.82
CA ALA A 67 -8.89 5.59 1.04
C ALA A 67 -8.54 6.20 2.42
N LYS A 68 -8.20 5.38 3.41
CA LYS A 68 -7.85 5.82 4.77
C LYS A 68 -6.36 6.04 4.97
N ILE A 69 -5.52 5.27 4.27
CA ILE A 69 -4.08 5.22 4.53
C ILE A 69 -3.24 5.77 3.37
N LEU A 70 -3.70 5.63 2.13
CA LEU A 70 -2.92 6.08 0.99
C LEU A 70 -3.19 7.56 0.70
N PRO A 71 -2.16 8.32 0.31
CA PRO A 71 -2.39 9.64 -0.24
C PRO A 71 -3.21 9.54 -1.55
N PRO A 72 -4.03 10.57 -1.88
CA PRO A 72 -5.00 10.45 -2.98
C PRO A 72 -4.40 10.14 -4.35
N ARG A 73 -3.16 10.59 -4.62
CA ARG A 73 -2.46 10.34 -5.88
C ARG A 73 -2.11 8.86 -6.02
N GLU A 74 -1.50 8.30 -4.99
CA GLU A 74 -1.06 6.90 -4.91
C GLU A 74 -2.27 5.98 -4.93
N LEU A 75 -3.32 6.31 -4.19
CA LEU A 75 -4.60 5.58 -4.22
C LEU A 75 -5.17 5.50 -5.65
N ASN A 76 -5.21 6.63 -6.36
CA ASN A 76 -5.73 6.65 -7.73
C ASN A 76 -4.87 5.83 -8.69
N TYR A 77 -3.54 5.94 -8.57
CA TYR A 77 -2.59 5.17 -9.37
C TYR A 77 -2.80 3.66 -9.19
N TRP A 78 -2.81 3.18 -7.94
CA TRP A 78 -2.95 1.75 -7.67
C TRP A 78 -4.33 1.22 -8.05
N ALA A 79 -5.39 1.98 -7.81
CA ALA A 79 -6.73 1.58 -8.22
C ALA A 79 -6.85 1.52 -9.75
N LEU A 80 -6.17 2.41 -10.50
CA LEU A 80 -6.09 2.33 -11.95
C LEU A 80 -5.35 1.07 -12.41
N ILE A 81 -4.17 0.79 -11.84
CA ILE A 81 -3.36 -0.39 -12.17
C ILE A 81 -4.11 -1.70 -11.87
N CYS A 82 -4.92 -1.73 -10.81
CA CYS A 82 -5.71 -2.90 -10.43
C CYS A 82 -7.03 -3.03 -11.22
N GLY A 83 -7.31 -2.12 -12.16
CA GLY A 83 -8.51 -2.18 -13.00
C GLY A 83 -9.82 -1.73 -12.33
N ILE A 84 -9.75 -0.98 -11.22
CA ILE A 84 -10.94 -0.47 -10.53
C ILE A 84 -11.66 0.55 -11.44
N PRO A 85 -13.00 0.49 -11.61
CA PRO A 85 -13.74 1.42 -12.45
C PRO A 85 -13.53 2.90 -12.10
N ALA A 86 -13.50 3.76 -13.11
CA ALA A 86 -13.17 5.18 -12.94
C ALA A 86 -14.07 5.92 -11.93
N GLU A 87 -15.35 5.57 -11.87
CA GLU A 87 -16.29 6.13 -10.90
C GLU A 87 -15.90 5.79 -9.46
N THR A 88 -15.66 4.51 -9.17
CA THR A 88 -15.22 4.03 -7.85
C THR A 88 -13.90 4.68 -7.45
N ARG A 89 -12.93 4.80 -8.37
CA ARG A 89 -11.65 5.49 -8.09
C ARG A 89 -11.88 6.95 -7.70
N ARG A 90 -12.73 7.69 -8.43
CA ARG A 90 -13.05 9.09 -8.12
C ARG A 90 -13.67 9.23 -6.73
N GLN A 91 -14.61 8.35 -6.38
CA GLN A 91 -15.23 8.34 -5.05
C GLN A 91 -14.19 8.11 -3.94
N TRP A 92 -13.30 7.12 -4.11
CA TRP A 92 -12.25 6.85 -3.12
C TRP A 92 -11.27 8.01 -2.95
N VAL A 93 -10.85 8.64 -4.05
CA VAL A 93 -9.98 9.82 -4.02
C VAL A 93 -10.63 10.98 -3.29
N GLN A 94 -11.93 11.20 -3.49
CA GLN A 94 -12.68 12.24 -2.81
C GLN A 94 -12.75 11.99 -1.30
N ILE A 95 -13.09 10.76 -0.90
CA ILE A 95 -13.10 10.33 0.51
C ILE A 95 -11.72 10.56 1.16
N ALA A 96 -10.63 10.18 0.48
CA ALA A 96 -9.28 10.34 0.99
C ALA A 96 -8.90 11.83 1.18
N LYS A 97 -9.31 12.71 0.27
CA LYS A 97 -9.10 14.17 0.38
C LYS A 97 -9.86 14.76 1.57
N GLU A 98 -11.12 14.38 1.73
CA GLU A 98 -11.98 14.86 2.82
C GLU A 98 -11.40 14.46 4.18
N GLN A 99 -10.96 13.21 4.34
CA GLN A 99 -10.34 12.74 5.58
C GLN A 99 -9.07 13.54 5.94
N LYS A 100 -8.21 13.84 4.96
CA LYS A 100 -7.04 14.70 5.18
C LYS A 100 -7.43 16.11 5.62
N SER A 101 -8.49 16.68 5.03
CA SER A 101 -8.99 18.00 5.43
C SER A 101 -9.53 18.04 6.87
N VAL A 102 -10.10 16.93 7.35
CA VAL A 102 -10.60 16.81 8.73
C VAL A 102 -9.44 16.70 9.70
N TRP A 103 -8.43 15.89 9.39
CA TRP A 103 -7.24 15.76 10.25
C TRP A 103 -6.45 17.08 10.32
N SER A 104 -6.26 17.76 9.20
CA SER A 104 -5.61 19.08 9.15
C SER A 104 -6.30 20.14 10.01
N ARG A 105 -7.62 20.07 10.17
CA ARG A 105 -8.39 21.00 11.02
C ARG A 105 -8.28 20.66 12.51
N ARG A 106 -8.02 19.40 12.86
CA ARG A 106 -7.89 18.96 14.26
C ARG A 106 -6.52 19.26 14.86
N SER A 107 -5.47 19.28 14.04
CA SER A 107 -4.09 19.54 14.48
C SER A 107 -3.75 21.04 14.59
N ALA A 108 -4.73 21.94 14.41
CA ALA A 108 -4.54 23.39 14.39
C ALA A 108 -4.88 24.10 15.71
N HIS A 109 -4.81 23.38 16.85
CA HIS A 109 -5.08 23.92 18.19
C HIS A 109 -3.87 23.79 19.10
#